data_AF-A0A1F8GG59-F1
#
_entry.id   AF-A0A1F8GG59-F1
#
_cell.length_a   1.000
_cell.length_b   1.000
_cell.length_c   1.000
_cell.angle_alpha   90.00
_cell.angle_beta   90.00
_cell.angle_gamma   90.00
#
_symmetry.space_group_name_H-M   'P 1'
#
loop_
_entity.id
_entity.type
_entity.pdbx_description
1 polymer ?
#
loop_
_entity_poly.entity_id
_entity_poly.type
_entity_poly.pdbx_seq_one_letter_code
_entity_poly.pdbx_strand_id
1 'polypeptide(L)'
;MAKTSVTGIASVGIIFRAVNPNEIFIEVKDDGHPIKLVRRQLCFIGGNWIGEGARNDKNTFDTFKRELDEELSFDRPCRDSVELNLLGHADTEQFAPVPQPVAKVLSVDEEDLDNLKRAIVMSATPFGDFLNTVPKTALDAADPTNKRDGFTSLISYWVAPLQEDVWESLLRLQRKFKNLSNESITLVTSLTEIVQTNTRTSFAHDRVLQRFFLHHGLEAAKNLPLVPDLSSVEAGMPLSTYNDYLERYEVAKRPV
;
A
#
# COMPACT_ATOMS: atom_id res chain seq x y z
N MET A 1 -0.85 6.08 -31.34
CA MET A 1 -1.19 4.80 -30.68
C MET A 1 -2.28 5.07 -29.66
N ALA A 2 -3.22 4.14 -29.44
CA ALA A 2 -4.20 4.29 -28.37
C ALA A 2 -3.49 4.25 -27.01
N LYS A 3 -3.90 5.09 -26.05
CA LYS A 3 -3.36 5.08 -24.69
C LYS A 3 -3.86 3.85 -23.95
N THR A 4 -3.06 3.31 -23.05
CA THR A 4 -3.53 2.28 -22.12
C THR A 4 -4.48 2.91 -21.11
N SER A 5 -5.69 2.37 -20.98
CA SER A 5 -6.66 2.84 -19.98
C SER A 5 -6.34 2.25 -18.60
N VAL A 6 -6.34 3.09 -17.58
CA VAL A 6 -6.15 2.71 -16.18
C VAL A 6 -7.27 3.29 -15.33
N THR A 7 -7.68 2.54 -14.31
CA THR A 7 -8.74 2.94 -13.38
C THR A 7 -8.32 4.15 -12.56
N GLY A 8 -7.07 4.19 -12.10
CA GLY A 8 -6.51 5.28 -11.32
C GLY A 8 -4.99 5.14 -11.19
N ILE A 9 -4.39 6.13 -10.52
CA ILE A 9 -2.98 6.15 -10.15
C ILE A 9 -2.90 6.04 -8.63
N ALA A 10 -1.97 5.24 -8.12
CA ALA A 10 -1.70 5.08 -6.69
C ALA A 10 -0.19 5.11 -6.42
N SER A 11 0.18 5.26 -5.16
CA SER A 11 1.58 5.30 -4.74
C SER A 11 1.76 4.62 -3.39
N VAL A 12 2.75 3.73 -3.30
CA VAL A 12 2.96 2.89 -2.11
C VAL A 12 4.44 2.74 -1.75
N GLY A 13 4.69 2.43 -0.48
CA GLY A 13 6.03 2.22 0.08
C GLY A 13 6.35 0.76 0.39
N ILE A 14 7.51 0.29 -0.08
CA ILE A 14 8.19 -0.91 0.41
C ILE A 14 9.19 -0.46 1.47
N ILE A 15 8.78 -0.50 2.74
CA ILE A 15 9.58 -0.05 3.88
C ILE A 15 10.30 -1.26 4.46
N PHE A 16 11.63 -1.21 4.56
CA PHE A 16 12.42 -2.38 4.93
C PHE A 16 13.64 -2.03 5.78
N ARG A 17 14.16 -3.02 6.50
CA ARG A 17 15.38 -2.86 7.30
C ARG A 17 16.60 -2.82 6.38
N ALA A 18 17.34 -1.71 6.36
CA ALA A 18 18.44 -1.50 5.42
C ALA A 18 19.53 -2.59 5.48
N VAL A 19 19.86 -3.06 6.69
CA VAL A 19 20.87 -4.11 6.90
C VAL A 19 20.35 -5.52 6.62
N ASN A 20 19.03 -5.71 6.53
CA ASN A 20 18.40 -7.00 6.28
C ASN A 20 17.09 -6.83 5.47
N PRO A 21 17.18 -6.74 4.12
CA PRO A 21 16.00 -6.54 3.27
C PRO A 21 14.99 -7.68 3.30
N ASN A 22 15.27 -8.77 4.00
CA ASN A 22 14.31 -9.84 4.27
C ASN A 22 13.18 -9.37 5.20
N GLU A 23 13.40 -8.35 6.03
CA GLU A 23 12.41 -7.81 6.98
C GLU A 23 11.76 -6.54 6.45
N ILE A 24 10.42 -6.51 6.44
CA ILE A 24 9.63 -5.40 5.91
C ILE A 24 8.55 -4.94 6.91
N PHE A 25 8.23 -3.66 6.84
CA PHE A 25 7.10 -3.04 7.53
C PHE A 25 5.97 -2.82 6.53
N ILE A 26 4.79 -3.36 6.86
CA ILE A 26 3.69 -3.53 5.91
C ILE A 26 2.35 -3.55 6.67
N GLU A 27 1.24 -3.52 5.93
CA GLU A 27 -0.11 -3.65 6.49
C GLU A 27 -0.78 -5.00 6.15
N VAL A 28 -1.81 -5.37 6.90
CA VAL A 28 -2.83 -6.37 6.51
C VAL A 28 -4.18 -5.68 6.38
N LYS A 29 -4.89 -5.91 5.27
CA LYS A 29 -6.27 -5.47 5.14
C LYS A 29 -7.19 -6.32 6.03
N ASP A 30 -8.07 -5.67 6.77
CA ASP A 30 -9.01 -6.33 7.68
C ASP A 30 -10.14 -7.09 6.94
N ASP A 31 -11.00 -7.77 7.70
CA ASP A 31 -12.18 -8.47 7.18
C ASP A 31 -13.34 -7.53 6.78
N GLY A 32 -13.28 -6.27 7.19
CA GLY A 32 -14.21 -5.23 6.78
C GLY A 32 -13.95 -4.74 5.36
N HIS A 33 -12.73 -4.94 4.82
CA HIS A 33 -12.36 -4.43 3.50
C HIS A 33 -13.39 -4.80 2.41
N PRO A 34 -13.80 -3.87 1.55
CA PRO A 34 -14.96 -4.07 0.69
C PRO A 34 -14.70 -5.00 -0.51
N ILE A 35 -13.44 -5.12 -0.93
CA ILE A 35 -13.00 -6.12 -1.90
C ILE A 35 -12.60 -7.38 -1.14
N LYS A 36 -13.47 -8.41 -1.12
CA LYS A 36 -13.23 -9.66 -0.37
C LYS A 36 -11.94 -10.37 -0.79
N LEU A 37 -11.55 -10.25 -2.06
CA LEU A 37 -10.32 -10.83 -2.60
C LEU A 37 -9.08 -10.42 -1.80
N VAL A 38 -9.03 -9.21 -1.23
CA VAL A 38 -7.84 -8.70 -0.55
C VAL A 38 -7.90 -8.74 0.97
N ARG A 39 -9.00 -9.23 1.55
CA ARG A 39 -9.13 -9.37 3.00
C ARG A 39 -8.05 -10.30 3.55
N ARG A 40 -7.45 -9.92 4.68
CA ARG A 40 -6.35 -10.62 5.35
C ARG A 40 -5.08 -10.76 4.52
N GLN A 41 -4.95 -10.02 3.42
CA GLN A 41 -3.75 -10.00 2.60
C GLN A 41 -2.87 -8.82 2.97
N LEU A 42 -1.56 -8.99 2.73
CA LEU A 42 -0.57 -7.95 2.93
C LEU A 42 -0.77 -6.82 1.93
N CYS A 43 -0.68 -5.58 2.39
CA CYS A 43 -0.77 -4.40 1.55
C CYS A 43 0.34 -3.43 1.94
N PHE A 44 0.94 -2.79 0.94
CA PHE A 44 1.87 -1.70 1.20
C PHE A 44 1.13 -0.48 1.73
N ILE A 45 1.85 0.30 2.54
CA ILE A 45 1.41 1.60 3.07
C ILE A 45 1.39 2.59 1.91
N GLY A 46 0.31 3.34 1.78
CA GLY A 46 0.07 4.28 0.69
C GLY A 46 -1.28 4.07 0.01
N GLY A 47 -1.68 5.05 -0.78
CA GLY A 47 -3.03 5.12 -1.34
C GLY A 47 -3.10 5.77 -2.71
N ASN A 48 -4.27 6.31 -3.02
CA ASN A 48 -4.65 6.70 -4.36
C ASN A 48 -4.40 8.19 -4.63
N TRP A 49 -3.96 8.52 -5.83
CA TRP A 49 -3.92 9.91 -6.31
C TRP A 49 -5.30 10.32 -6.85
N ILE A 50 -6.28 10.42 -5.95
CA ILE A 50 -7.69 10.67 -6.25
C ILE A 50 -8.33 11.62 -5.22
N GLY A 51 -9.43 12.28 -5.58
CA GLY A 51 -10.22 13.07 -4.65
C GLY A 51 -9.61 14.44 -4.34
N GLU A 52 -10.22 15.14 -3.39
CA GLU A 52 -9.83 16.50 -3.00
C GLU A 52 -8.51 16.52 -2.22
N GLY A 53 -8.27 15.50 -1.37
CA GLY A 53 -7.02 15.37 -0.61
C GLY A 53 -5.78 15.28 -1.50
N ALA A 54 -5.89 14.63 -2.66
CA ALA A 54 -4.79 14.45 -3.59
C ALA A 54 -4.67 15.57 -4.65
N ARG A 55 -5.54 16.59 -4.60
CA ARG A 55 -5.56 17.70 -5.57
C ARG A 55 -4.23 18.47 -5.62
N ASN A 56 -3.56 18.58 -4.48
CA ASN A 56 -2.34 19.36 -4.33
C ASN A 56 -1.06 18.53 -4.49
N ASP A 57 -1.18 17.20 -4.64
CA ASP A 57 -0.04 16.33 -4.91
C ASP A 57 0.52 16.68 -6.29
N LYS A 58 1.84 16.91 -6.40
CA LYS A 58 2.45 17.29 -7.69
C LYS A 58 2.85 16.07 -8.51
N ASN A 59 3.14 14.97 -7.85
CA ASN A 59 3.63 13.71 -8.39
C ASN A 59 3.27 12.56 -7.44
N THR A 60 3.54 11.33 -7.85
CA THR A 60 3.23 10.15 -7.03
C THR A 60 4.08 10.08 -5.75
N PHE A 61 5.22 10.77 -5.66
CA PHE A 61 5.96 10.84 -4.40
C PHE A 61 5.24 11.71 -3.38
N ASP A 62 4.63 12.82 -3.80
CA ASP A 62 3.82 13.65 -2.91
C ASP A 62 2.57 12.89 -2.42
N THR A 63 1.93 12.11 -3.31
CA THR A 63 0.88 11.16 -2.91
C THR A 63 1.37 10.18 -1.85
N PHE A 64 2.53 9.54 -2.03
CA PHE A 64 3.08 8.63 -1.02
C PHE A 64 3.32 9.34 0.33
N LYS A 65 3.82 10.59 0.34
CA LYS A 65 4.01 11.35 1.58
C LYS A 65 2.71 11.64 2.31
N ARG A 66 1.68 12.08 1.57
CA ARG A 66 0.36 12.39 2.13
C ARG A 66 -0.26 11.15 2.75
N GLU A 67 -0.30 10.06 1.98
CA GLU A 67 -0.88 8.79 2.42
C GLU A 67 -0.13 8.20 3.62
N LEU A 68 1.20 8.28 3.64
CA LEU A 68 1.99 7.88 4.81
C LEU A 68 1.63 8.69 6.06
N ASP A 69 1.37 9.99 5.90
CA ASP A 69 1.01 10.86 7.02
C ASP A 69 -0.41 10.57 7.54
N GLU A 70 -1.34 10.33 6.62
CA GLU A 70 -2.74 9.99 6.89
C GLU A 70 -2.87 8.59 7.52
N GLU A 71 -2.21 7.58 6.95
CA GLU A 71 -2.33 6.18 7.38
C GLU A 71 -1.61 5.94 8.72
N LEU A 72 -0.34 6.37 8.86
CA LEU A 72 0.43 6.11 10.08
C LEU A 72 0.05 7.10 11.18
N SER A 73 -0.96 6.78 11.98
CA SER A 73 -1.41 7.67 13.04
C SER A 73 -1.88 6.91 14.28
N PHE A 74 -1.73 7.56 15.44
CA PHE A 74 -2.44 7.15 16.65
C PHE A 74 -3.91 7.59 16.62
N ASP A 75 -4.20 8.67 15.89
CA ASP A 75 -5.55 9.13 15.65
C ASP A 75 -6.20 8.24 14.59
N ARG A 76 -7.38 7.70 14.92
CA ARG A 76 -8.15 6.87 14.00
C ARG A 76 -9.44 7.59 13.59
N PRO A 77 -9.35 8.56 12.66
CA PRO A 77 -10.55 9.17 12.10
C PRO A 77 -11.42 8.09 11.43
N CYS A 78 -12.73 8.33 11.34
CA CYS A 78 -13.58 7.52 10.48
C CYS A 78 -13.05 7.58 9.04
N ARG A 79 -13.01 6.44 8.32
CA ARG A 79 -12.61 6.40 6.91
C ARG A 79 -13.38 7.45 6.09
N ASP A 80 -12.71 8.14 5.17
CA ASP A 80 -13.34 9.17 4.36
C ASP A 80 -14.37 8.56 3.40
N SER A 81 -15.65 8.82 3.69
CA SER A 81 -16.78 8.39 2.86
C SER A 81 -16.71 8.89 1.41
N VAL A 82 -16.06 10.04 1.15
CA VAL A 82 -15.95 10.61 -0.20
C VAL A 82 -14.95 9.82 -1.04
N GLU A 83 -13.79 9.48 -0.49
CA GLU A 83 -12.81 8.64 -1.18
C GLU A 83 -13.38 7.24 -1.44
N LEU A 84 -14.04 6.64 -0.44
CA LEU A 84 -14.70 5.34 -0.59
C LEU A 84 -15.75 5.37 -1.73
N ASN A 85 -16.56 6.42 -1.82
CA ASN A 85 -17.50 6.60 -2.92
C ASN A 85 -16.81 6.73 -4.28
N LEU A 86 -15.70 7.49 -4.36
CA LEU A 86 -14.89 7.61 -5.58
C LEU A 86 -14.23 6.27 -5.97
N LEU A 87 -13.91 5.42 -4.99
CA LEU A 87 -13.42 4.06 -5.19
C LEU A 87 -14.53 3.06 -5.59
N GLY A 88 -15.81 3.47 -5.53
CA GLY A 88 -16.96 2.67 -5.96
C GLY A 88 -17.61 1.87 -4.83
N HIS A 89 -17.47 2.34 -3.59
CA HIS A 89 -18.21 1.84 -2.43
C HIS A 89 -19.58 2.50 -2.34
N ALA A 90 -20.58 1.77 -1.82
CA ALA A 90 -21.88 2.34 -1.53
C ALA A 90 -21.86 2.97 -0.13
N ASP A 91 -22.57 4.09 0.08
CA ASP A 91 -22.73 4.80 1.37
C ASP A 91 -23.17 3.91 2.56
N THR A 92 -23.60 2.66 2.29
CA THR A 92 -24.10 1.69 3.27
C THR A 92 -23.07 0.66 3.72
N GLU A 93 -21.85 0.63 3.15
CA GLU A 93 -20.79 -0.29 3.57
C GLU A 93 -20.18 0.20 4.91
N GLN A 94 -20.47 -0.51 6.02
CA GLN A 94 -19.88 -0.23 7.34
C GLN A 94 -18.54 -0.97 7.49
N PHE A 95 -17.48 -0.23 7.77
CA PHE A 95 -16.15 -0.76 8.06
C PHE A 95 -15.94 -0.86 9.57
N ALA A 96 -15.56 -2.04 10.06
CA ALA A 96 -15.21 -2.21 11.47
C ALA A 96 -13.89 -1.48 11.77
N PRO A 97 -13.81 -0.63 12.81
CA PRO A 97 -12.55 0.01 13.18
C PRO A 97 -11.52 -1.04 13.58
N VAL A 98 -10.27 -0.83 13.17
CA VAL A 98 -9.15 -1.69 13.53
C VAL A 98 -9.01 -1.76 15.07
N PRO A 99 -8.64 -2.89 15.71
CA PRO A 99 -8.57 -3.03 17.17
C PRO A 99 -7.68 -1.97 17.86
N GLN A 100 -8.13 -1.47 19.01
CA GLN A 100 -7.49 -0.36 19.75
C GLN A 100 -6.16 -0.77 20.42
N PRO A 101 -5.17 0.15 20.49
CA PRO A 101 -4.07 0.02 21.43
C PRO A 101 -4.59 0.13 22.87
N VAL A 102 -4.17 -0.79 23.74
CA VAL A 102 -4.51 -0.76 25.17
C VAL A 102 -3.68 0.31 25.92
N ALA A 103 -2.60 0.82 25.30
CA ALA A 103 -1.64 1.72 25.92
C ALA A 103 -1.99 3.20 25.68
N LYS A 104 -1.82 4.03 26.72
CA LYS A 104 -1.92 5.49 26.61
C LYS A 104 -0.80 6.05 25.72
N VAL A 105 -1.15 6.89 24.75
CA VAL A 105 -0.22 7.64 23.90
C VAL A 105 0.36 8.81 24.68
N LEU A 106 1.68 9.00 24.60
CA LEU A 106 2.41 10.12 25.18
C LEU A 106 2.97 11.01 24.06
N SER A 107 3.32 12.26 24.37
CA SER A 107 3.90 13.20 23.39
C SER A 107 5.21 12.69 22.77
N VAL A 108 6.00 11.92 23.52
CA VAL A 108 7.21 11.28 23.00
C VAL A 108 6.90 10.18 21.97
N ASP A 109 5.75 9.51 22.09
CA ASP A 109 5.33 8.51 21.11
C ASP A 109 4.92 9.18 19.80
N GLU A 110 4.22 10.32 19.87
CA GLU A 110 3.86 11.15 18.71
C GLU A 110 5.11 11.65 17.99
N GLU A 111 6.08 12.19 18.74
CA GLU A 111 7.36 12.62 18.18
C GLU A 111 8.14 11.46 17.54
N ASP A 112 8.16 10.29 18.18
CA ASP A 112 8.78 9.08 17.62
C ASP A 112 8.12 8.65 16.30
N LEU A 113 6.78 8.70 16.22
CA LEU A 113 6.04 8.36 15.01
C LEU A 113 6.30 9.37 13.89
N ASP A 114 6.31 10.66 14.19
CA ASP A 114 6.64 11.72 13.23
C ASP A 114 8.07 11.60 12.70
N ASN A 115 9.02 11.29 13.57
CA ASN A 115 10.41 11.06 13.17
C ASN A 115 10.54 9.82 12.27
N LEU A 116 9.78 8.76 12.57
CA LEU A 116 9.70 7.57 11.71
C LEU A 116 9.14 7.91 10.32
N LYS A 117 8.01 8.63 10.24
CA LYS A 117 7.42 9.09 8.96
C LYS A 117 8.43 9.87 8.12
N ARG A 118 9.12 10.84 8.74
CA ARG A 118 10.15 11.64 8.07
C ARG A 118 11.31 10.78 7.57
N ALA A 119 11.77 9.81 8.36
CA ALA A 119 12.85 8.91 7.97
C ALA A 119 12.46 8.01 6.78
N ILE A 120 11.21 7.52 6.75
CA ILE A 120 10.66 6.77 5.60
C ILE A 120 10.71 7.64 4.34
N VAL A 121 10.17 8.87 4.40
CA VAL A 121 10.15 9.79 3.26
C VAL A 121 11.56 10.16 2.81
N MET A 122 12.47 10.46 3.73
CA MET A 122 13.84 10.88 3.39
C MET A 122 14.68 9.77 2.77
N SER A 123 14.40 8.50 3.08
CA SER A 123 15.11 7.34 2.54
C SER A 123 14.48 6.80 1.25
N ALA A 124 13.23 7.16 0.97
CA ALA A 124 12.47 6.62 -0.15
C ALA A 124 13.09 6.98 -1.51
N THR A 125 13.28 5.96 -2.35
CA THR A 125 13.73 6.08 -3.73
C THR A 125 12.80 5.31 -4.67
N PRO A 126 12.64 5.74 -5.93
CA PRO A 126 11.69 5.11 -6.84
C PRO A 126 12.17 3.70 -7.22
N PHE A 127 11.28 2.71 -7.06
CA PHE A 127 11.50 1.35 -7.53
C PHE A 127 10.95 1.15 -8.94
N GLY A 128 9.81 1.76 -9.25
CA GLY A 128 9.19 1.74 -10.58
C GLY A 128 7.68 1.95 -10.53
N ASP A 129 7.11 2.24 -11.69
CA ASP A 129 5.68 2.19 -11.94
C ASP A 129 5.30 0.82 -12.46
N PHE A 130 4.17 0.30 -12.00
CA PHE A 130 3.62 -0.96 -12.45
C PHE A 130 2.13 -0.84 -12.74
N LEU A 131 1.69 -1.51 -13.80
CA LEU A 131 0.29 -1.74 -14.11
C LEU A 131 -0.17 -3.01 -13.38
N ASN A 132 -0.89 -2.81 -12.29
CA ASN A 132 -1.46 -3.89 -11.49
C ASN A 132 -2.89 -4.15 -11.94
N THR A 133 -3.13 -5.34 -12.49
CA THR A 133 -4.44 -5.74 -13.02
C THR A 133 -5.07 -6.80 -12.14
N VAL A 134 -6.30 -6.53 -11.73
CA VAL A 134 -7.18 -7.48 -11.06
C VAL A 134 -8.34 -7.79 -12.00
N PRO A 135 -8.35 -8.96 -12.67
CA PRO A 135 -9.42 -9.29 -13.59
C PRO A 135 -10.72 -9.58 -12.84
N LYS A 136 -11.85 -9.40 -13.53
CA LYS A 136 -13.18 -9.71 -12.99
C LYS A 136 -13.28 -11.15 -12.49
N THR A 137 -12.66 -12.10 -13.21
CA THR A 137 -12.66 -13.52 -12.85
C THR A 137 -12.06 -13.78 -11.46
N ALA A 138 -11.01 -13.06 -11.07
CA ALA A 138 -10.42 -13.17 -9.73
C ALA A 138 -11.35 -12.59 -8.65
N LEU A 139 -12.03 -11.48 -8.95
CA LEU A 139 -13.01 -10.89 -8.04
C LEU A 139 -14.22 -11.82 -7.84
N ASP A 140 -14.75 -12.38 -8.93
CA ASP A 140 -15.89 -13.30 -8.90
C ASP A 140 -15.54 -14.62 -8.17
N ALA A 141 -14.30 -15.10 -8.30
CA ALA A 141 -13.83 -16.29 -7.58
C ALA A 141 -13.74 -16.07 -6.06
N ALA A 142 -13.37 -14.87 -5.61
CA ALA A 142 -13.30 -14.53 -4.19
C ALA A 142 -14.64 -14.08 -3.59
N ASP A 143 -15.56 -13.58 -4.42
CA ASP A 143 -16.89 -13.16 -4.02
C ASP A 143 -17.93 -13.55 -5.09
N PRO A 144 -18.69 -14.65 -4.90
CA PRO A 144 -19.72 -15.08 -5.84
C PRO A 144 -20.82 -14.05 -6.09
N THR A 145 -20.92 -13.02 -5.25
CA THR A 145 -21.89 -11.91 -5.39
C THR A 145 -21.27 -10.64 -5.95
N ASN A 146 -20.01 -10.69 -6.41
CA ASN A 146 -19.29 -9.55 -6.94
C ASN A 146 -20.02 -8.91 -8.12
N LYS A 147 -20.22 -7.59 -8.03
CA LYS A 147 -20.79 -6.77 -9.11
C LYS A 147 -19.75 -5.89 -9.79
N ARG A 148 -18.51 -5.87 -9.29
CA ARG A 148 -17.44 -5.02 -9.82
C ARG A 148 -16.86 -5.64 -11.09
N ASP A 149 -16.51 -4.78 -12.03
CA ASP A 149 -15.63 -5.15 -13.13
C ASP A 149 -14.19 -5.29 -12.66
N GLY A 150 -13.38 -5.95 -13.47
CA GLY A 150 -11.94 -5.96 -13.28
C GLY A 150 -11.37 -4.56 -13.46
N PHE A 151 -10.22 -4.29 -12.85
CA PHE A 151 -9.59 -2.98 -12.89
C PHE A 151 -8.08 -3.11 -13.09
N THR A 152 -7.48 -2.03 -13.60
CA THR A 152 -6.02 -1.89 -13.72
C THR A 152 -5.61 -0.58 -13.09
N SER A 153 -4.78 -0.63 -12.05
CA SER A 153 -4.23 0.57 -11.40
C SER A 153 -2.78 0.75 -11.84
N LEU A 154 -2.40 1.98 -12.13
CA LEU A 154 -0.99 2.34 -12.23
C LEU A 154 -0.49 2.66 -10.83
N ILE A 155 0.52 1.94 -10.36
CA ILE A 155 1.03 2.08 -8.99
C ILE A 155 2.51 2.41 -9.04
N SER A 156 2.90 3.55 -8.48
CA SER A 156 4.31 3.87 -8.20
C SER A 156 4.75 3.20 -6.91
N TYR A 157 5.88 2.51 -6.94
CA TYR A 157 6.49 1.88 -5.77
C TYR A 157 7.74 2.64 -5.36
N TRP A 158 7.83 2.96 -4.07
CA TRP A 158 8.99 3.59 -3.46
C TRP A 158 9.63 2.62 -2.47
N VAL A 159 10.93 2.39 -2.59
CA VAL A 159 11.68 1.58 -1.62
C VAL A 159 12.30 2.50 -0.57
N ALA A 160 12.01 2.24 0.70
CA ALA A 160 12.42 3.06 1.84
C ALA A 160 13.26 2.23 2.83
N PRO A 161 14.61 2.19 2.66
CA PRO A 161 15.52 1.54 3.58
C PRO A 161 15.63 2.31 4.90
N LEU A 162 15.22 1.70 6.01
CA LEU A 162 15.38 2.26 7.34
C LEU A 162 16.70 1.81 7.96
N GLN A 163 17.47 2.79 8.43
CA GLN A 163 18.67 2.54 9.23
C GLN A 163 18.29 1.85 10.54
N GLU A 164 19.26 1.15 11.13
CA GLU A 164 19.02 0.23 12.26
C GLU A 164 18.39 0.92 13.48
N ASP A 165 18.82 2.14 13.80
CA ASP A 165 18.28 2.96 14.89
C ASP A 165 16.82 3.36 14.67
N VAL A 166 16.47 3.71 13.43
CA VAL A 166 15.09 4.02 13.02
C VAL A 166 14.23 2.75 13.02
N TRP A 167 14.77 1.64 12.53
CA TRP A 167 14.09 0.34 12.52
C TRP A 167 13.76 -0.15 13.94
N GLU A 168 14.70 -0.06 14.88
CA GLU A 168 14.45 -0.40 16.27
C GLU A 168 13.42 0.53 16.93
N SER A 169 13.36 1.80 16.52
CA SER A 169 12.32 2.72 16.96
C SER A 169 10.94 2.34 16.43
N LEU A 170 10.84 1.94 15.16
CA LEU A 170 9.63 1.33 14.60
C LEU A 170 9.22 0.07 15.40
N LEU A 171 10.14 -0.85 15.67
CA LEU A 171 9.85 -2.06 16.44
C LEU A 171 9.35 -1.74 17.86
N ARG A 172 9.91 -0.71 18.51
CA ARG A 172 9.47 -0.24 19.83
C ARG A 172 8.02 0.25 19.78
N LEU A 173 7.69 1.14 18.82
CA LEU A 173 6.33 1.64 18.62
C LEU A 173 5.35 0.49 18.32
N GLN A 174 5.70 -0.38 17.37
CA GLN A 174 4.89 -1.54 16.99
C GLN A 174 4.66 -2.50 18.18
N ARG A 175 5.67 -2.76 19.03
CA ARG A 175 5.50 -3.61 20.22
C ARG A 175 4.55 -3.00 21.25
N LYS A 176 4.63 -1.68 21.46
CA LYS A 176 3.83 -0.94 22.43
C LYS A 176 2.38 -0.80 21.99
N PHE A 177 2.14 -0.40 20.74
CA PHE A 177 0.81 -0.05 20.25
C PHE A 177 0.14 -1.15 19.41
N LYS A 178 0.90 -2.17 18.99
CA LYS A 178 0.48 -3.30 18.14
C LYS A 178 0.05 -2.94 16.72
N ASN A 179 -0.53 -1.78 16.52
CA ASN A 179 -0.91 -1.24 15.24
C ASN A 179 -0.65 0.27 15.23
N LEU A 180 0.01 0.74 14.18
CA LEU A 180 0.39 2.13 13.95
C LEU A 180 -0.41 2.77 12.80
N SER A 181 -1.32 2.02 12.16
CA SER A 181 -2.20 2.51 11.10
C SER A 181 -3.62 2.74 11.61
N ASN A 182 -4.31 3.71 11.03
CA ASN A 182 -5.74 3.93 11.25
C ASN A 182 -6.62 3.16 10.26
N GLU A 183 -6.10 2.80 9.08
CA GLU A 183 -6.86 2.15 8.01
C GLU A 183 -6.73 0.64 8.00
N SER A 184 -5.56 0.12 8.38
CA SER A 184 -5.23 -1.30 8.33
C SER A 184 -4.50 -1.74 9.60
N ILE A 185 -4.10 -3.01 9.65
CA ILE A 185 -3.26 -3.55 10.72
C ILE A 185 -1.81 -3.52 10.27
N THR A 186 -0.97 -2.67 10.85
CA THR A 186 0.47 -2.69 10.59
C THR A 186 1.14 -3.89 11.23
N LEU A 187 2.22 -4.36 10.62
CA LEU A 187 3.09 -5.40 11.15
C LEU A 187 4.49 -5.31 10.58
N VAL A 188 5.42 -5.95 11.29
CA VAL A 188 6.74 -6.29 10.75
C VAL A 188 6.75 -7.79 10.47
N THR A 189 7.10 -8.18 9.25
CA THR A 189 7.22 -9.58 8.82
C THR A 189 8.49 -9.77 8.00
N SER A 190 8.71 -10.98 7.52
CA SER A 190 9.83 -11.31 6.68
C SER A 190 9.45 -12.16 5.47
N LEU A 191 10.26 -12.13 4.41
CA LEU A 191 10.10 -13.03 3.27
C LEU A 191 9.99 -14.51 3.73
N THR A 192 10.83 -14.94 4.67
CA THR A 192 10.74 -16.29 5.24
C THR A 192 9.36 -16.59 5.83
N GLU A 193 8.83 -15.69 6.66
CA GLU A 193 7.52 -15.87 7.28
C GLU A 193 6.39 -15.86 6.23
N ILE A 194 6.44 -14.93 5.27
CA ILE A 194 5.46 -14.83 4.18
C ILE A 194 5.38 -16.15 3.40
N VAL A 195 6.53 -16.73 3.05
CA VAL A 195 6.62 -18.01 2.34
C VAL A 195 6.12 -19.16 3.21
N GLN A 196 6.56 -19.25 4.47
CA GLN A 196 6.18 -20.34 5.38
C GLN A 196 4.68 -20.34 5.70
N THR A 197 4.09 -19.16 5.87
CA THR A 197 2.67 -18.99 6.18
C THR A 197 1.79 -18.96 4.93
N ASN A 198 2.39 -18.96 3.74
CA ASN A 198 1.69 -18.83 2.47
C ASN A 198 0.80 -17.56 2.42
N THR A 199 1.28 -16.47 3.02
CA THR A 199 0.55 -15.20 3.12
C THR A 199 0.65 -14.41 1.82
N ARG A 200 -0.48 -14.10 1.21
CA ARG A 200 -0.56 -13.37 -0.06
C ARG A 200 -0.61 -11.85 0.15
N THR A 201 -0.33 -11.10 -0.91
CA THR A 201 -0.53 -9.66 -0.93
C THR A 201 -1.80 -9.27 -1.70
N SER A 202 -2.36 -8.11 -1.39
CA SER A 202 -3.45 -7.47 -2.13
C SER A 202 -3.00 -6.97 -3.52
N PHE A 203 -3.97 -6.71 -4.39
CA PHE A 203 -3.82 -5.91 -5.62
C PHE A 203 -2.62 -6.24 -6.52
N ALA A 204 -2.19 -7.50 -6.58
CA ALA A 204 -1.05 -8.00 -7.37
C ALA A 204 0.33 -7.49 -6.90
N HIS A 205 0.43 -6.96 -5.67
CA HIS A 205 1.68 -6.50 -5.08
C HIS A 205 2.73 -7.61 -4.95
N ASP A 206 2.34 -8.88 -4.92
CA ASP A 206 3.20 -10.03 -4.66
C ASP A 206 4.27 -10.21 -5.75
N ARG A 207 3.96 -9.83 -7.00
CA ARG A 207 4.91 -9.82 -8.11
C ARG A 207 5.97 -8.73 -7.96
N VAL A 208 5.56 -7.55 -7.49
CA VAL A 208 6.48 -6.43 -7.24
C VAL A 208 7.33 -6.73 -6.00
N LEU A 209 6.72 -7.29 -4.95
CA LEU A 209 7.42 -7.71 -3.74
C LEU A 209 8.43 -8.83 -4.03
N GLN A 210 8.07 -9.80 -4.87
CA GLN A 210 8.99 -10.83 -5.36
C GLN A 210 10.16 -10.20 -6.10
N ARG A 211 9.89 -9.29 -7.04
CA ARG A 211 10.94 -8.59 -7.77
C ARG A 211 11.86 -7.80 -6.83
N PHE A 212 11.31 -7.12 -5.83
CA PHE A 212 12.07 -6.41 -4.80
C PHE A 212 13.04 -7.34 -4.06
N PHE A 213 12.54 -8.44 -3.49
CA PHE A 213 13.40 -9.36 -2.75
C PHE A 213 14.46 -10.02 -3.66
N LEU A 214 14.10 -10.40 -4.88
CA LEU A 214 15.06 -10.93 -5.86
C LEU A 214 16.13 -9.91 -6.23
N HIS A 215 15.77 -8.63 -6.36
CA HIS A 215 16.73 -7.55 -6.59
C HIS A 215 17.74 -7.41 -5.43
N HIS A 216 17.34 -7.76 -4.21
CA HIS A 216 18.21 -7.84 -3.04
C HIS A 216 18.92 -9.19 -2.85
N GLY A 217 18.88 -10.08 -3.85
CA GLY A 217 19.57 -11.38 -3.81
C GLY A 217 18.89 -12.45 -2.95
N LEU A 218 17.63 -12.24 -2.55
CA LEU A 218 16.89 -13.16 -1.70
C LEU A 218 16.12 -14.19 -2.54
N GLU A 219 16.81 -15.26 -2.93
CA GLU A 219 16.30 -16.31 -3.84
C GLU A 219 15.02 -17.02 -3.34
N ALA A 220 14.79 -17.06 -2.03
CA ALA A 220 13.55 -17.61 -1.45
C ALA A 220 12.28 -16.91 -1.95
N ALA A 221 12.41 -15.69 -2.49
CA ALA A 221 11.31 -14.93 -3.09
C ALA A 221 10.65 -15.62 -4.29
N LYS A 222 11.34 -16.56 -4.96
CA LYS A 222 10.74 -17.42 -6.00
C LYS A 222 9.55 -18.23 -5.48
N ASN A 223 9.49 -18.47 -4.18
CA ASN A 223 8.43 -19.23 -3.52
C ASN A 223 7.34 -18.32 -2.91
N LEU A 224 7.37 -17.01 -3.19
CA LEU A 224 6.30 -16.13 -2.72
C LEU A 224 4.94 -16.58 -3.28
N PRO A 225 3.89 -16.56 -2.46
CA PRO A 225 2.57 -16.99 -2.88
C PRO A 225 1.91 -15.92 -3.75
N LEU A 226 1.91 -16.19 -5.05
CA LEU A 226 1.29 -15.36 -6.06
C LEU A 226 -0.24 -15.55 -6.04
N VAL A 227 -1.02 -14.47 -5.99
CA VAL A 227 -2.48 -14.59 -6.20
C VAL A 227 -2.74 -15.03 -7.65
N PRO A 228 -3.51 -16.11 -7.92
CA PRO A 228 -3.82 -16.53 -9.28
C PRO A 228 -4.51 -15.44 -10.10
N ASP A 229 -4.32 -15.47 -11.43
CA ASP A 229 -4.97 -14.59 -12.43
C ASP A 229 -4.68 -13.09 -12.34
N LEU A 230 -4.06 -12.61 -11.26
CA LEU A 230 -3.59 -11.23 -11.14
C LEU A 230 -2.30 -11.03 -11.92
N SER A 231 -2.04 -9.79 -12.37
CA SER A 231 -0.79 -9.44 -13.04
C SER A 231 -0.25 -8.10 -12.55
N SER A 232 1.06 -7.96 -12.60
CA SER A 232 1.76 -6.69 -12.42
C SER A 232 2.83 -6.59 -13.50
N VAL A 233 2.76 -5.54 -14.32
CA VAL A 233 3.68 -5.30 -15.43
C VAL A 233 4.40 -3.98 -15.21
N GLU A 234 5.73 -3.98 -15.25
CA GLU A 234 6.51 -2.76 -15.14
C GLU A 234 6.21 -1.81 -16.30
N ALA A 235 5.96 -0.55 -15.96
CA ALA A 235 5.59 0.52 -16.88
C ALA A 235 6.68 1.60 -16.98
N GLY A 236 7.78 1.45 -16.24
CA GLY A 236 8.94 2.35 -16.26
C GLY A 236 9.17 3.01 -14.90
N MET A 237 9.78 4.20 -14.90
CA MET A 237 9.99 5.00 -13.69
C MET A 237 8.82 5.96 -13.44
N PRO A 238 8.52 6.29 -12.17
CA PRO A 238 7.52 7.30 -11.82
C PRO A 238 7.72 8.61 -12.59
N LEU A 239 6.63 9.14 -13.14
CA LEU A 239 6.65 10.38 -13.89
C LEU A 239 6.62 11.60 -12.98
N SER A 240 7.13 12.73 -13.49
CA SER A 240 7.38 13.93 -12.69
C SER A 240 6.12 14.73 -12.37
N THR A 241 5.05 14.58 -13.15
CA THR A 241 3.79 15.30 -12.96
C THR A 241 2.57 14.45 -13.33
N TYR A 242 1.39 14.85 -12.87
CA TYR A 242 0.12 14.22 -13.25
C TYR A 242 -0.13 14.32 -14.77
N ASN A 243 0.23 15.44 -15.38
CA ASN A 243 0.05 15.65 -16.82
C ASN A 243 0.89 14.67 -17.64
N ASP A 244 2.11 14.34 -17.19
CA ASP A 244 2.95 13.34 -17.86
C ASP A 244 2.25 11.97 -17.89
N TYR A 245 1.51 11.62 -16.84
CA TYR A 245 0.69 10.41 -16.83
C TYR A 245 -0.50 10.53 -17.79
N LEU A 246 -1.20 11.66 -17.80
CA LEU A 246 -2.31 11.89 -18.74
C LEU A 246 -1.86 11.89 -20.20
N GLU A 247 -0.60 12.22 -20.49
CA GLU A 247 -0.03 12.11 -21.84
C GLU A 247 0.13 10.65 -22.29
N ARG A 248 0.40 9.72 -21.36
CA ARG A 248 0.66 8.30 -21.67
C ARG A 248 -0.53 7.38 -21.45
N TYR A 249 -1.40 7.70 -20.50
CA TYR A 249 -2.48 6.85 -20.03
C TYR A 249 -3.83 7.56 -20.13
N GLU A 250 -4.87 6.76 -20.34
CA GLU A 250 -6.24 7.22 -20.17
C GLU A 250 -6.69 6.88 -18.73
N VAL A 251 -6.66 7.88 -17.85
CA VAL A 251 -6.97 7.70 -16.43
C VAL A 251 -8.45 8.01 -16.16
N ALA A 252 -9.19 7.02 -15.66
CA ALA A 252 -10.62 7.13 -15.38
C ALA A 252 -10.93 7.96 -14.13
N LYS A 253 -10.26 7.66 -13.01
CA LYS A 253 -10.44 8.35 -11.72
C LYS A 253 -9.29 9.31 -11.46
N ARG A 254 -9.60 10.57 -11.11
CA ARG A 254 -8.65 11.68 -11.09
C ARG A 254 -8.74 12.47 -9.77
N PRO A 255 -7.68 13.20 -9.39
CA PRO A 255 -7.81 14.24 -8.38
C PRO A 255 -8.79 15.32 -8.86
N VAL A 256 -9.56 15.90 -7.94
CA VAL A 256 -10.63 16.90 -8.22
C VAL A 256 -10.41 18.20 -7.47
#